data_AF-A0A965J0G1-F1
#
_entry.id   AF-A0A965J0G1-F1
#
_cell.length_a   1.000
_cell.length_b   1.000
_cell.length_c   1.000
_cell.angle_alpha   90.00
_cell.angle_beta   90.00
_cell.angle_gamma   90.00
#
_symmetry.space_group_name_H-M   'P 1'
#
loop_
_entity.id
_entity.type
_entity.pdbx_description
1 polymer ?
#
loop_
_entity_poly.entity_id
_entity_poly.type
_entity_poly.pdbx_seq_one_letter_code
_entity_poly.pdbx_strand_id
1 'polypeptide(L)'
;VVRHDSYNHSYPHCWRCAEPLVYRAVSSWFVKVTAFRDRMVDLNDQITWVPDHLKEGSFGKWIGNARDWAISRNRFWGSPIPVWRSDNPDHPRIDVYGSYEEISRDFGVDVVDLHRPFVDELVRPNPDDPTGNSMMRRVPEVLDCWFESGSMPFAQVHYPFENREWFESHFDTYGADAMRWYLMSSPILRGGDFSVTEQGIRDTVRQVLLPVWNSWYFLSLYANAAGTSGRVRTDTTNVLDTYVLAKLRATVESTTSSLDAYDLFGASQTLRSFLDVLTNWYIRRSRDRFWAGDQDAIDTLHTVLDVLVKAAAPLLPLVADEVHRGLNGDGADSVHLADWPDVSGLPKDDALVNAMDLARDVCSSALSVRKAHSRRVRLPLSSLTVAAPTASDLERFADILRDEVNVRNVVLTADVAAVASHELQVVPAVLGPRLGGRTQQIIKAVKAGEWTQSGDVIEVAGETLQPGEFTLKLVTSADTASATLPGGVGVVLLDVNVTPELEAEGMARDLIRAVQQARRDAGLDVSDRIVLTLGADSSVRTQVEPHIPMVSEETLAVQVTWDDSADRSVEIEGAHVHVSVTAVR
;
A
#
# COMPACT_ATOMS: atom_id res chain seq x y z
N VAL A 1 -29.70 -54.71 19.07
CA VAL A 1 -28.92 -53.64 19.75
C VAL A 1 -28.87 -52.47 18.78
N VAL A 2 -29.42 -51.31 19.17
CA VAL A 2 -29.26 -50.05 18.40
C VAL A 2 -28.01 -49.37 18.94
N ARG A 3 -27.08 -48.98 18.07
CA ARG A 3 -25.90 -48.21 18.46
C ARG A 3 -26.31 -46.74 18.57
N HIS A 4 -26.14 -46.18 19.75
CA HIS A 4 -26.33 -44.75 20.03
C HIS A 4 -24.96 -44.11 20.18
N ASP A 5 -24.66 -43.11 19.35
CA ASP A 5 -23.40 -42.38 19.34
C ASP A 5 -23.69 -40.89 19.13
N SER A 6 -22.82 -40.02 19.64
CA SER A 6 -22.87 -38.58 19.39
C SER A 6 -21.93 -38.22 18.24
N TYR A 7 -22.40 -37.38 17.32
CA TYR A 7 -21.61 -36.87 16.19
C TYR A 7 -21.50 -35.35 16.26
N ASN A 8 -20.29 -34.84 16.10
CA ASN A 8 -20.06 -33.43 15.83
C ASN A 8 -19.92 -33.24 14.31
N HIS A 9 -20.82 -32.46 13.71
CA HIS A 9 -20.84 -32.22 12.27
C HIS A 9 -21.38 -30.81 11.95
N SER A 10 -21.13 -30.33 10.74
CA SER A 10 -21.73 -29.09 10.27
C SER A 10 -23.24 -29.28 10.06
N TYR A 11 -24.04 -28.40 10.66
CA TYR A 11 -25.49 -28.40 10.56
C TYR A 11 -25.97 -27.02 10.07
N PRO A 12 -26.95 -26.94 9.15
CA PRO A 12 -27.40 -25.66 8.61
C PRO A 12 -28.18 -24.85 9.65
N HIS A 13 -27.85 -23.56 9.75
CA HIS A 13 -28.51 -22.61 10.65
C HIS A 13 -29.05 -21.41 9.85
N CYS A 14 -30.05 -20.72 10.39
CA CYS A 14 -30.57 -19.50 9.82
C CYS A 14 -29.48 -18.41 9.81
N TRP A 15 -29.17 -17.83 8.64
CA TRP A 15 -28.13 -16.80 8.48
C TRP A 15 -28.37 -15.51 9.29
N ARG A 16 -29.60 -15.28 9.76
CA ARG A 16 -29.99 -14.08 10.50
C ARG A 16 -30.13 -14.28 12.01
N CYS A 17 -30.71 -15.41 12.44
CA CYS A 17 -30.97 -15.66 13.87
C CYS A 17 -30.15 -16.82 14.46
N ALA A 18 -29.30 -17.47 13.66
CA ALA A 18 -28.44 -18.58 14.05
C ALA A 18 -29.14 -19.82 14.63
N GLU A 19 -30.47 -19.96 14.48
CA GLU A 19 -31.23 -21.14 14.91
C GLU A 19 -31.08 -22.33 13.93
N PRO A 20 -31.07 -23.60 14.42
CA PRO A 20 -30.94 -24.79 13.58
C PRO A 20 -32.11 -24.94 12.60
N LEU A 21 -31.80 -25.22 11.33
CA LEU A 21 -32.81 -25.44 10.30
C LEU A 21 -33.28 -26.90 10.27
N VAL A 22 -34.55 -27.11 9.96
CA VAL A 22 -35.13 -28.45 9.73
C VAL A 22 -35.75 -28.48 8.35
N TYR A 23 -35.39 -29.49 7.56
CA TYR A 23 -36.01 -29.71 6.26
C TYR A 23 -37.42 -30.25 6.43
N ARG A 24 -38.41 -29.50 5.91
CA ARG A 24 -39.82 -29.87 5.92
C ARG A 24 -40.44 -29.57 4.56
N ALA A 25 -41.29 -30.46 4.07
CA ALA A 25 -42.08 -30.20 2.87
C ALA A 25 -43.12 -29.10 3.16
N VAL A 26 -43.06 -28.01 2.40
CA VAL A 26 -43.99 -26.88 2.45
C VAL A 26 -44.29 -26.42 1.02
N SER A 27 -45.48 -25.85 0.80
CA SER A 27 -45.80 -25.22 -0.49
C SER A 27 -44.96 -23.96 -0.67
N SER A 28 -44.40 -23.75 -1.86
CA SER A 28 -43.59 -22.57 -2.19
C SER A 28 -43.63 -22.29 -3.69
N TRP A 29 -43.42 -21.03 -4.07
CA TRP A 29 -43.27 -20.60 -5.45
C TRP A 29 -41.80 -20.65 -5.86
N PHE A 30 -41.53 -21.19 -7.04
CA PHE A 30 -40.18 -21.38 -7.56
C PHE A 30 -40.00 -20.69 -8.91
N VAL A 31 -38.84 -20.06 -9.10
CA VAL A 31 -38.33 -19.72 -10.44
C VAL A 31 -37.53 -20.92 -10.94
N LYS A 32 -37.83 -21.37 -12.17
CA LYS A 32 -37.18 -22.52 -12.81
C LYS A 32 -35.78 -22.18 -13.33
N VAL A 33 -34.86 -21.91 -12.41
CA VAL A 33 -33.46 -21.54 -12.67
C VAL A 33 -32.77 -22.60 -13.52
N THR A 34 -33.12 -23.87 -13.33
CA THR A 34 -32.56 -24.99 -14.11
C THR A 34 -32.77 -24.87 -15.62
N ALA A 35 -33.78 -24.12 -16.09
CA ALA A 35 -34.05 -23.93 -17.51
C ALA A 35 -33.06 -22.97 -18.21
N PHE A 36 -32.38 -22.10 -17.45
CA PHE A 36 -31.44 -21.10 -17.99
C PHE A 36 -30.08 -21.13 -17.31
N ARG A 37 -29.81 -22.17 -16.50
CA ARG A 37 -28.56 -22.34 -15.77
C ARG A 37 -27.34 -22.33 -16.68
N ASP A 38 -27.37 -23.09 -17.77
CA ASP A 38 -26.23 -23.19 -18.68
C ASP A 38 -25.94 -21.82 -19.32
N ARG A 39 -26.98 -21.04 -19.67
CA ARG A 39 -26.82 -19.65 -20.10
C ARG A 39 -26.22 -18.74 -19.02
N MET A 40 -26.54 -18.94 -17.73
CA MET A 40 -25.88 -18.17 -16.66
C MET A 40 -24.39 -18.47 -16.58
N VAL A 41 -23.98 -19.73 -16.83
CA VAL A 41 -22.57 -20.11 -16.92
C VAL A 41 -21.91 -19.42 -18.12
N ASP A 42 -22.52 -19.49 -19.30
CA ASP A 42 -21.99 -18.84 -20.52
C ASP A 42 -21.84 -17.31 -20.38
N LEU A 43 -22.78 -16.67 -19.66
CA LEU A 43 -22.72 -15.24 -19.38
C LEU A 43 -21.66 -14.90 -18.33
N ASN A 44 -21.49 -15.74 -17.32
CA ASN A 44 -20.45 -15.57 -16.30
C ASN A 44 -19.05 -15.58 -16.90
N ASP A 45 -18.81 -16.37 -17.95
CA ASP A 45 -17.53 -16.43 -18.64
C ASP A 45 -17.14 -15.10 -19.30
N GLN A 46 -18.14 -14.34 -19.76
CA GLN A 46 -17.96 -13.03 -20.40
C GLN A 46 -17.68 -11.89 -19.41
N ILE A 47 -17.92 -12.10 -18.12
CA ILE A 47 -17.69 -11.10 -17.08
C ILE A 47 -16.22 -11.11 -16.68
N THR A 48 -15.57 -9.95 -16.56
CA THR A 48 -14.25 -9.85 -15.93
C THR A 48 -14.44 -9.88 -14.41
N TRP A 49 -13.83 -10.87 -13.74
CA TRP A 49 -13.93 -11.02 -12.29
C TRP A 49 -12.61 -10.62 -11.66
N VAL A 50 -12.66 -9.86 -10.57
CA VAL A 50 -11.50 -9.61 -9.72
C VAL A 50 -11.89 -10.02 -8.30
N PRO A 51 -11.26 -11.07 -7.72
CA PRO A 51 -10.23 -11.94 -8.29
C PRO A 51 -10.74 -12.95 -9.35
N ASP A 52 -9.89 -13.27 -10.34
CA ASP A 52 -10.23 -14.18 -11.46
C ASP A 52 -10.73 -15.56 -11.01
N HIS A 53 -10.13 -16.12 -9.96
CA HIS A 53 -10.44 -17.47 -9.49
C HIS A 53 -11.88 -17.63 -8.98
N LEU A 54 -12.62 -16.53 -8.71
CA LEU A 54 -14.03 -16.59 -8.33
C LEU A 54 -14.93 -17.01 -9.51
N LYS A 55 -14.56 -16.63 -10.75
CA LYS A 55 -15.30 -16.93 -11.97
C LYS A 55 -15.53 -18.43 -12.13
N GLU A 56 -14.46 -19.21 -12.05
CA GLU A 56 -14.48 -20.69 -12.17
C GLU A 56 -14.56 -21.41 -10.81
N GLY A 57 -14.30 -20.67 -9.73
CA GLY A 57 -14.25 -21.16 -8.36
C GLY A 57 -15.61 -21.17 -7.68
N SER A 58 -15.75 -20.41 -6.60
CA SER A 58 -16.94 -20.43 -5.74
C SER A 58 -18.21 -20.04 -6.49
N PHE A 59 -18.18 -18.95 -7.26
CA PHE A 59 -19.36 -18.48 -7.99
C PHE A 59 -19.68 -19.39 -9.19
N GLY A 60 -18.69 -19.71 -10.02
CA GLY A 60 -18.84 -20.63 -11.15
C GLY A 60 -19.40 -22.00 -10.76
N LYS A 61 -18.83 -22.62 -9.72
CA LYS A 61 -19.33 -23.91 -9.21
C LYS A 61 -20.72 -23.79 -8.60
N TRP A 62 -21.05 -22.65 -7.98
CA TRP A 62 -22.37 -22.41 -7.44
C TRP A 62 -23.43 -22.29 -8.54
N ILE A 63 -23.21 -21.44 -9.56
CA ILE A 63 -24.15 -21.29 -10.68
C ILE A 63 -24.29 -22.60 -11.48
N GLY A 64 -23.19 -23.34 -11.68
CA GLY A 64 -23.20 -24.63 -12.41
C GLY A 64 -24.02 -25.72 -11.69
N ASN A 65 -24.23 -25.59 -10.38
CA ASN A 65 -25.05 -26.50 -9.57
C ASN A 65 -26.36 -25.85 -9.10
N ALA A 66 -26.74 -24.69 -9.65
CA ALA A 66 -27.91 -23.95 -9.22
C ALA A 66 -29.18 -24.80 -9.39
N ARG A 67 -30.00 -24.80 -8.35
CA ARG A 67 -31.34 -25.42 -8.31
C ARG A 67 -32.40 -24.35 -8.51
N ASP A 68 -33.64 -24.79 -8.74
CA ASP A 68 -34.77 -23.87 -8.82
C ASP A 68 -34.88 -23.04 -7.53
N TRP A 69 -35.09 -21.74 -7.69
CA TRP A 69 -35.03 -20.78 -6.60
C TRP A 69 -36.42 -20.61 -5.97
N ALA A 70 -36.53 -20.96 -4.70
CA ALA A 70 -37.73 -20.69 -3.90
C ALA A 70 -37.85 -19.19 -3.60
N ILE A 71 -38.77 -18.50 -4.29
CA ILE A 71 -38.96 -17.05 -4.21
C ILE A 71 -40.06 -16.63 -3.23
N SER A 72 -40.87 -17.55 -2.70
CA SER A 72 -41.91 -17.18 -1.73
C SER A 72 -41.43 -17.21 -0.28
N ARG A 73 -41.92 -16.27 0.52
CA ARG A 73 -41.69 -16.19 1.97
C ARG A 73 -43.02 -16.02 2.70
N ASN A 74 -43.23 -16.82 3.74
CA ASN A 74 -44.36 -16.69 4.67
C ASN A 74 -44.06 -15.55 5.68
N ARG A 75 -44.10 -14.31 5.21
CA ARG A 75 -43.82 -13.09 5.98
C ARG A 75 -44.87 -12.01 5.71
N PHE A 76 -44.83 -10.95 6.50
CA PHE A 76 -45.78 -9.83 6.42
C PHE A 76 -45.23 -8.65 5.62
N TRP A 77 -43.95 -8.32 5.79
CA TRP A 77 -43.29 -7.19 5.13
C TRP A 77 -42.42 -7.65 3.96
N GLY A 78 -42.65 -7.08 2.78
CA GLY A 78 -42.00 -7.39 1.51
C GLY A 78 -42.97 -7.24 0.34
N SER A 79 -42.45 -7.23 -0.88
CA SER A 79 -43.24 -7.11 -2.11
C SER A 79 -44.20 -8.30 -2.25
N PRO A 80 -45.53 -8.10 -2.25
CA PRO A 80 -46.47 -9.22 -2.32
C PRO A 80 -46.40 -9.92 -3.68
N ILE A 81 -46.49 -11.26 -3.67
CA ILE A 81 -46.53 -12.04 -4.91
C ILE A 81 -47.84 -11.70 -5.64
N PRO A 82 -47.82 -11.21 -6.89
CA PRO A 82 -48.99 -10.68 -7.59
C PRO A 82 -49.80 -11.80 -8.25
N VAL A 83 -50.09 -12.86 -7.50
CA VAL A 83 -50.80 -14.06 -7.97
C VAL A 83 -52.12 -14.18 -7.24
N TRP A 84 -53.22 -14.25 -7.98
CA TRP A 84 -54.55 -14.54 -7.49
C TRP A 84 -54.97 -15.94 -7.90
N ARG A 85 -55.54 -16.69 -6.97
CA ARG A 85 -55.98 -18.08 -7.15
C ARG A 85 -57.44 -18.21 -6.74
N SER A 86 -58.19 -19.03 -7.48
CA SER A 86 -59.54 -19.44 -7.10
C SER A 86 -59.54 -20.16 -5.75
N ASP A 87 -60.50 -19.81 -4.88
CA ASP A 87 -60.74 -20.51 -3.62
C ASP A 87 -61.55 -21.81 -3.76
N ASN A 88 -62.02 -22.12 -4.97
CA ASN A 88 -62.74 -23.36 -5.27
C ASN A 88 -61.92 -24.30 -6.20
N PRO A 89 -61.54 -25.50 -5.74
CA PRO A 89 -60.84 -26.49 -6.56
C PRO A 89 -61.60 -26.97 -7.80
N ASP A 90 -62.93 -26.94 -7.80
CA ASP A 90 -63.76 -27.39 -8.93
C ASP A 90 -63.78 -26.37 -10.08
N HIS A 91 -63.39 -25.12 -9.80
CA HIS A 91 -63.21 -24.03 -10.77
C HIS A 91 -61.79 -23.45 -10.66
N PRO A 92 -60.74 -24.19 -11.04
CA PRO A 92 -59.37 -23.78 -10.83
C PRO A 92 -58.96 -22.68 -11.81
N ARG A 93 -58.52 -21.54 -11.27
CA ARG A 93 -57.97 -20.41 -12.03
C ARG A 93 -56.80 -19.79 -11.28
N ILE A 94 -55.78 -19.35 -12.02
CA ILE A 94 -54.64 -18.57 -11.51
C ILE A 94 -54.43 -17.38 -12.43
N ASP A 95 -54.49 -16.17 -11.89
CA ASP A 95 -54.16 -14.92 -12.58
C ASP A 95 -52.87 -14.35 -12.00
N VAL A 96 -52.00 -13.83 -12.87
CA VAL A 96 -50.77 -13.12 -12.48
C VAL A 96 -50.83 -11.72 -13.06
N TYR A 97 -50.72 -10.70 -12.21
CA TYR A 97 -50.82 -9.30 -12.64
C TYR A 97 -49.44 -8.66 -12.72
N GLY A 98 -49.18 -7.95 -13.81
CA GLY A 98 -47.90 -7.27 -14.06
C GLY A 98 -47.94 -5.77 -13.80
N SER A 99 -49.11 -5.17 -13.57
CA SER A 99 -49.24 -3.71 -13.39
C SER A 99 -50.46 -3.29 -12.55
N TYR A 100 -50.40 -2.09 -12.00
CA TYR A 100 -51.53 -1.42 -11.35
C TYR A 100 -52.74 -1.29 -12.28
N GLU A 101 -52.53 -0.97 -13.56
CA GLU A 101 -53.63 -0.79 -14.52
C GLU A 101 -54.43 -2.09 -14.73
N GLU A 102 -53.74 -3.24 -14.85
CA GLU A 102 -54.40 -4.53 -14.99
C GLU A 102 -55.21 -4.88 -13.74
N ILE A 103 -54.67 -4.64 -12.55
CA ILE A 103 -55.38 -4.87 -11.29
C ILE A 103 -56.57 -3.93 -11.17
N SER A 104 -56.39 -2.62 -11.40
CA SER A 104 -57.47 -1.64 -11.30
C SER A 104 -58.61 -1.94 -12.28
N ARG A 105 -58.29 -2.41 -13.49
CA ARG A 105 -59.26 -2.85 -14.50
C ARG A 105 -60.05 -4.07 -14.05
N ASP A 106 -59.36 -5.10 -13.55
CA ASP A 106 -59.98 -6.41 -13.25
C ASP A 106 -60.73 -6.45 -11.91
N PHE A 107 -60.37 -5.56 -10.98
CA PHE A 107 -61.00 -5.43 -9.66
C PHE A 107 -61.94 -4.22 -9.56
N GLY A 108 -61.93 -3.32 -10.56
CA GLY A 108 -62.83 -2.16 -10.61
C GLY A 108 -62.58 -1.12 -9.52
N VAL A 109 -61.37 -1.08 -8.97
CA VAL A 109 -60.96 -0.15 -7.91
C VAL A 109 -59.66 0.55 -8.30
N ASP A 110 -59.45 1.78 -7.85
CA ASP A 110 -58.17 2.47 -8.04
C ASP A 110 -57.17 1.97 -6.99
N VAL A 111 -56.17 1.20 -7.42
CA VAL A 111 -55.16 0.61 -6.52
C VAL A 111 -54.02 1.60 -6.32
N VAL A 112 -53.79 2.02 -5.07
CA VAL A 112 -52.74 3.00 -4.72
C VAL A 112 -51.62 2.43 -3.84
N ASP A 113 -51.85 1.31 -3.16
CA ASP A 113 -50.86 0.60 -2.36
C ASP A 113 -51.00 -0.92 -2.55
N LEU A 114 -49.89 -1.57 -2.90
CA LEU A 114 -49.80 -3.02 -3.09
C LEU A 114 -49.21 -3.73 -1.88
N HIS A 115 -48.89 -3.05 -0.78
CA HIS A 115 -48.41 -3.71 0.43
C HIS A 115 -49.52 -4.48 1.14
N ARG A 116 -49.09 -5.47 1.92
CA ARG A 116 -49.97 -6.07 2.93
C ARG A 116 -50.20 -5.06 4.07
N PRO A 117 -51.43 -4.94 4.60
CA PRO A 117 -52.58 -5.81 4.35
C PRO A 117 -53.46 -5.43 3.14
N PHE A 118 -53.33 -4.24 2.58
CA PHE A 118 -54.29 -3.64 1.63
C PHE A 118 -54.51 -4.49 0.38
N VAL A 119 -53.43 -5.03 -0.20
CA VAL A 119 -53.53 -5.87 -1.41
C VAL A 119 -54.26 -7.19 -1.18
N ASP A 120 -54.33 -7.67 0.06
CA ASP A 120 -55.02 -8.93 0.41
C ASP A 120 -56.54 -8.76 0.39
N GLU A 121 -57.05 -7.52 0.44
CA GLU A 121 -58.49 -7.20 0.37
C GLU A 121 -59.03 -7.17 -1.07
N LEU A 122 -58.13 -7.14 -2.07
CA LEU A 122 -58.50 -7.18 -3.48
C LEU A 122 -59.00 -8.59 -3.85
N VAL A 123 -60.31 -8.74 -3.91
CA VAL A 123 -61.01 -10.01 -4.19
C VAL A 123 -62.09 -9.77 -5.23
N ARG A 124 -62.20 -10.66 -6.22
CA ARG A 124 -63.24 -10.60 -7.27
C ARG A 124 -63.89 -11.97 -7.51
N PRO A 125 -65.11 -12.05 -8.03
CA PRO A 125 -65.70 -13.32 -8.48
C PRO A 125 -64.81 -14.01 -9.51
N ASN A 126 -64.74 -15.34 -9.46
CA ASN A 126 -64.01 -16.14 -10.44
C ASN A 126 -64.72 -16.08 -11.81
N PRO A 127 -64.08 -15.55 -12.87
CA PRO A 127 -64.70 -15.45 -14.19
C PRO A 127 -65.05 -16.82 -14.81
N ASP A 128 -64.38 -17.89 -14.36
CA ASP A 128 -64.56 -19.24 -14.92
C ASP A 128 -65.61 -20.06 -14.15
N ASP A 129 -66.24 -19.48 -13.11
CA ASP A 129 -67.32 -20.10 -12.35
C ASP A 129 -68.68 -19.53 -12.76
N PRO A 130 -69.47 -20.27 -13.56
CA PRO A 130 -70.78 -19.81 -14.01
C PRO A 130 -71.81 -19.71 -12.86
N THR A 131 -71.52 -20.28 -11.68
CA THR A 131 -72.37 -20.17 -10.50
C THR A 131 -72.12 -18.87 -9.73
N GLY A 132 -70.99 -18.20 -9.97
CA GLY A 132 -70.56 -16.97 -9.30
C GLY A 132 -70.21 -17.14 -7.82
N ASN A 133 -70.03 -18.37 -7.34
CA ASN A 133 -69.83 -18.65 -5.90
C ASN A 133 -68.35 -18.68 -5.49
N SER A 134 -67.43 -18.91 -6.42
CA SER A 134 -65.99 -18.89 -6.15
C SER A 134 -65.38 -17.51 -6.38
N MET A 135 -64.33 -17.23 -5.61
CA MET A 135 -63.63 -15.94 -5.62
C MET A 135 -62.16 -16.12 -5.96
N MET A 136 -61.58 -15.13 -6.64
CA MET A 136 -60.15 -14.99 -6.85
C MET A 136 -59.53 -14.25 -5.68
N ARG A 137 -58.58 -14.89 -4.97
CA ARG A 137 -57.88 -14.33 -3.80
C ARG A 137 -56.37 -14.38 -3.99
N ARG A 138 -55.66 -13.36 -3.52
CA ARG A 138 -54.19 -13.33 -3.58
C ARG A 138 -53.59 -14.46 -2.74
N VAL A 139 -52.51 -15.05 -3.21
CA VAL A 139 -51.69 -15.96 -2.40
C VAL A 139 -51.07 -15.18 -1.23
N PRO A 140 -50.96 -15.72 0.00
CA PRO A 140 -50.53 -14.93 1.17
C PRO A 140 -49.05 -14.54 1.19
N GLU A 141 -48.22 -15.21 0.40
CA GLU A 141 -46.77 -15.05 0.42
C GLU A 141 -46.28 -13.71 -0.15
N VAL A 142 -45.13 -13.27 0.35
CA VAL A 142 -44.34 -12.15 -0.20
C VAL A 142 -43.08 -12.69 -0.89
N LEU A 143 -42.45 -11.88 -1.73
CA LEU A 143 -41.21 -12.23 -2.42
C LEU A 143 -40.03 -12.32 -1.45
N ASP A 144 -39.05 -13.13 -1.82
CA ASP A 144 -37.73 -13.16 -1.21
C ASP A 144 -37.02 -11.83 -1.40
N CYS A 145 -36.38 -11.28 -0.35
CA CYS A 145 -35.72 -9.97 -0.45
C CYS A 145 -34.55 -9.97 -1.46
N TRP A 146 -33.97 -11.13 -1.76
CA TRP A 146 -32.97 -11.30 -2.82
C TRP A 146 -33.54 -11.12 -4.24
N PHE A 147 -34.86 -11.27 -4.41
CA PHE A 147 -35.57 -10.97 -5.66
C PHE A 147 -35.68 -9.45 -5.88
N GLU A 148 -35.91 -8.71 -4.79
CA GLU A 148 -35.98 -7.24 -4.79
C GLU A 148 -34.60 -6.64 -5.03
N SER A 149 -33.56 -7.10 -4.33
CA SER A 149 -32.18 -6.63 -4.54
C SER A 149 -31.58 -7.07 -5.88
N GLY A 150 -32.00 -8.21 -6.44
CA GLY A 150 -31.66 -8.61 -7.81
C GLY A 150 -32.27 -7.71 -8.90
N SER A 151 -33.29 -6.92 -8.55
CA SER A 151 -33.96 -5.94 -9.41
C SER A 151 -33.38 -4.51 -9.26
N MET A 152 -32.35 -4.36 -8.41
CA MET A 152 -31.74 -3.08 -8.03
C MET A 152 -31.16 -2.22 -9.18
N PRO A 153 -30.68 -2.75 -10.33
CA PRO A 153 -30.08 -1.92 -11.39
C PRO A 153 -30.97 -0.79 -11.95
N PHE A 154 -32.28 -0.81 -11.70
CA PHE A 154 -33.21 0.27 -12.09
C PHE A 154 -33.95 0.95 -10.92
N ALA A 155 -33.79 0.49 -9.67
CA ALA A 155 -34.57 0.95 -8.52
C ALA A 155 -33.80 1.85 -7.51
N GLN A 156 -32.51 2.10 -7.76
CA GLN A 156 -31.58 2.65 -6.75
C GLN A 156 -31.60 4.18 -6.53
N VAL A 157 -32.11 5.01 -7.44
CA VAL A 157 -31.81 6.46 -7.43
C VAL A 157 -32.76 7.31 -6.57
N HIS A 158 -32.89 6.99 -5.28
CA HIS A 158 -33.41 7.95 -4.29
C HIS A 158 -32.28 8.74 -3.61
N TYR A 159 -31.49 9.41 -4.44
CA TYR A 159 -30.51 10.43 -4.07
C TYR A 159 -31.17 11.82 -4.22
N PRO A 160 -30.96 12.83 -3.33
CA PRO A 160 -30.00 12.95 -2.20
C PRO A 160 -30.61 13.02 -0.77
N PHE A 161 -31.52 12.12 -0.36
CA PHE A 161 -32.40 12.42 0.80
C PHE A 161 -32.08 11.73 2.16
N GLU A 162 -31.25 10.67 2.27
CA GLU A 162 -31.09 9.90 3.54
C GLU A 162 -29.63 9.40 3.84
N ASN A 163 -29.32 9.05 5.11
CA ASN A 163 -28.08 8.45 5.66
C ASN A 163 -26.91 9.37 6.12
N ARG A 164 -27.21 10.55 6.67
CA ARG A 164 -26.18 11.53 7.08
C ARG A 164 -25.49 11.23 8.43
N GLU A 165 -26.24 10.79 9.44
CA GLU A 165 -25.73 10.64 10.83
C GLU A 165 -24.77 9.43 11.04
N TRP A 166 -24.89 8.36 10.25
CA TRP A 166 -23.92 7.25 10.30
C TRP A 166 -22.57 7.64 9.69
N PHE A 167 -22.60 8.49 8.66
CA PHE A 167 -21.40 8.99 7.97
C PHE A 167 -20.60 9.97 8.83
N GLU A 168 -21.23 10.69 9.77
CA GLU A 168 -20.54 11.71 10.55
C GLU A 168 -19.79 11.15 11.78
N SER A 169 -20.13 9.96 12.29
CA SER A 169 -19.59 9.43 13.57
C SER A 169 -18.29 8.61 13.51
N HIS A 170 -17.80 8.24 12.32
CA HIS A 170 -16.65 7.33 12.16
C HIS A 170 -15.38 7.99 11.58
N PHE A 171 -15.41 9.28 11.23
CA PHE A 171 -14.32 9.95 10.49
C PHE A 171 -13.56 11.04 11.26
N ASP A 172 -13.99 11.40 12.48
CA ASP A 172 -13.46 12.55 13.23
C ASP A 172 -11.99 12.40 13.69
N THR A 173 -11.49 11.18 13.89
CA THR A 173 -10.13 10.96 14.44
C THR A 173 -9.04 10.91 13.38
N TYR A 174 -9.31 10.31 12.21
CA TYR A 174 -8.28 10.00 11.21
C TYR A 174 -8.60 10.53 9.80
N GLY A 175 -9.84 11.02 9.56
CA GLY A 175 -10.29 11.53 8.27
C GLY A 175 -10.69 10.44 7.26
N ALA A 176 -11.50 10.83 6.26
CA ALA A 176 -12.04 9.90 5.27
C ALA A 176 -10.99 9.28 4.35
N ASP A 177 -9.96 10.03 3.98
CA ASP A 177 -8.89 9.54 3.12
C ASP A 177 -8.08 8.41 3.78
N ALA A 178 -7.86 8.47 5.09
CA ALA A 178 -7.15 7.42 5.82
C ALA A 178 -7.92 6.10 5.79
N MET A 179 -9.24 6.14 6.03
CA MET A 179 -10.09 4.96 6.02
C MET A 179 -10.24 4.39 4.60
N ARG A 180 -10.48 5.27 3.60
CA ARG A 180 -10.55 4.87 2.17
C ARG A 180 -9.28 4.16 1.76
N TRP A 181 -8.12 4.79 1.98
CA TRP A 181 -6.84 4.22 1.61
C TRP A 181 -6.56 2.91 2.34
N TYR A 182 -6.86 2.82 3.64
CA TYR A 182 -6.62 1.59 4.42
C TYR A 182 -7.41 0.40 3.88
N LEU A 183 -8.66 0.60 3.43
CA LEU A 183 -9.45 -0.45 2.78
C LEU A 183 -8.94 -0.78 1.38
N MET A 184 -8.67 0.22 0.55
CA MET A 184 -8.23 0.03 -0.84
C MET A 184 -6.84 -0.58 -0.95
N SER A 185 -5.96 -0.31 0.01
CA SER A 185 -4.63 -0.89 0.09
C SER A 185 -4.57 -2.23 0.82
N SER A 186 -5.73 -2.82 1.15
CA SER A 186 -5.79 -4.09 1.89
C SER A 186 -6.03 -5.31 1.00
N PRO A 187 -5.68 -6.53 1.48
CA PRO A 187 -5.95 -7.78 0.76
C PRO A 187 -7.43 -8.07 0.50
N ILE A 188 -8.36 -7.32 1.08
CA ILE A 188 -9.81 -7.51 0.88
C ILE A 188 -10.21 -7.40 -0.58
N LEU A 189 -9.56 -6.49 -1.32
CA LEU A 189 -9.81 -6.31 -2.75
C LEU A 189 -9.24 -7.44 -3.62
N ARG A 190 -8.44 -8.32 -3.04
CA ARG A 190 -7.93 -9.55 -3.68
C ARG A 190 -8.60 -10.81 -3.11
N GLY A 191 -9.73 -10.66 -2.43
CA GLY A 191 -10.52 -11.76 -1.87
C GLY A 191 -9.91 -12.40 -0.62
N GLY A 192 -8.93 -11.75 0.02
CA GLY A 192 -8.37 -12.18 1.29
C GLY A 192 -9.14 -11.61 2.49
N ASP A 193 -9.01 -12.26 3.64
CA ASP A 193 -9.53 -11.71 4.90
C ASP A 193 -8.66 -10.53 5.37
N PHE A 194 -9.32 -9.52 5.94
CA PHE A 194 -8.65 -8.34 6.47
C PHE A 194 -9.34 -7.85 7.74
N SER A 195 -8.54 -7.63 8.79
CA SER A 195 -9.02 -7.05 10.03
C SER A 195 -8.76 -5.54 10.05
N VAL A 196 -9.81 -4.76 10.28
CA VAL A 196 -9.68 -3.32 10.42
C VAL A 196 -9.17 -3.00 11.82
N THR A 197 -8.01 -2.36 11.91
CA THR A 197 -7.38 -1.99 13.19
C THR A 197 -7.06 -0.52 13.23
N GLU A 198 -7.16 0.10 14.41
CA GLU A 198 -6.79 1.51 14.61
C GLU A 198 -5.33 1.79 14.22
N GLN A 199 -4.42 0.86 14.56
CA GLN A 199 -3.01 0.97 14.21
C GLN A 199 -2.79 1.04 12.69
N GLY A 200 -3.51 0.22 11.91
CA GLY A 200 -3.40 0.24 10.45
C GLY A 200 -3.91 1.55 9.82
N ILE A 201 -4.96 2.15 10.38
CA ILE A 201 -5.45 3.48 9.96
C ILE A 201 -4.41 4.55 10.30
N ARG A 202 -3.82 4.51 11.51
CA ARG A 202 -2.74 5.43 11.91
C ARG A 202 -1.50 5.32 11.04
N ASP A 203 -1.12 4.10 10.66
CA ASP A 203 -0.01 3.86 9.75
C ASP A 203 -0.29 4.43 8.35
N THR A 204 -1.54 4.39 7.88
CA THR A 204 -1.96 5.03 6.63
C THR A 204 -1.76 6.55 6.69
N VAL A 205 -2.19 7.20 7.77
CA VAL A 205 -1.95 8.64 7.96
C VAL A 205 -0.45 8.95 7.89
N ARG A 206 0.37 8.19 8.63
CA ARG A 206 1.81 8.41 8.72
C ARG A 206 2.57 8.15 7.42
N GLN A 207 2.18 7.14 6.66
CA GLN A 207 2.92 6.67 5.48
C GLN A 207 2.41 7.27 4.17
N VAL A 208 1.24 7.92 4.17
CA VAL A 208 0.60 8.41 2.94
C VAL A 208 0.17 9.86 3.06
N LEU A 209 -0.78 10.16 3.96
CA LEU A 209 -1.38 11.50 4.06
C LEU A 209 -0.34 12.53 4.51
N LEU A 210 0.42 12.24 5.56
CA LEU A 210 1.47 13.13 6.06
C LEU A 210 2.58 13.35 5.02
N PRO A 211 3.10 12.33 4.31
CA PRO A 211 4.05 12.55 3.21
C PRO A 211 3.54 13.49 2.11
N VAL A 212 2.29 13.36 1.67
CA VAL A 212 1.69 14.27 0.68
C VAL A 212 1.62 15.69 1.24
N TRP A 213 1.01 15.85 2.42
CA TRP A 213 0.80 17.13 3.06
C TRP A 213 2.12 17.86 3.40
N ASN A 214 3.07 17.14 4.00
CA ASN A 214 4.35 17.70 4.40
C ASN A 214 5.21 18.08 3.20
N SER A 215 5.10 17.38 2.07
CA SER A 215 5.80 17.76 0.84
C SER A 215 5.29 19.09 0.29
N TRP A 216 3.97 19.29 0.27
CA TRP A 216 3.36 20.57 -0.10
C TRP A 216 3.69 21.68 0.90
N TYR A 217 3.55 21.42 2.21
CA TYR A 217 3.90 22.39 3.24
C TYR A 217 5.37 22.80 3.16
N PHE A 218 6.28 21.85 2.91
CA PHE A 218 7.70 22.12 2.69
C PHE A 218 7.90 23.05 1.48
N LEU A 219 7.30 22.74 0.33
CA LEU A 219 7.39 23.59 -0.85
C LEU A 219 6.90 25.02 -0.55
N SER A 220 5.70 25.13 0.03
CA SER A 220 5.09 26.41 0.37
C SER A 220 5.96 27.23 1.32
N LEU A 221 6.57 26.60 2.33
CA LEU A 221 7.46 27.27 3.28
C LEU A 221 8.67 27.91 2.58
N TYR A 222 9.39 27.14 1.76
CA TYR A 222 10.63 27.61 1.12
C TYR A 222 10.36 28.54 -0.07
N ALA A 223 9.32 28.30 -0.85
CA ALA A 223 8.93 29.19 -1.95
C ALA A 223 8.54 30.57 -1.42
N ASN A 224 7.71 30.63 -0.37
CA ASN A 224 7.33 31.88 0.27
C ASN A 224 8.52 32.60 0.91
N ALA A 225 9.44 31.87 1.56
CA ALA A 225 10.65 32.46 2.14
C ALA A 225 11.58 33.07 1.08
N ALA A 226 11.65 32.46 -0.10
CA ALA A 226 12.41 32.97 -1.26
C ALA A 226 11.65 34.05 -2.06
N GLY A 227 10.38 34.34 -1.72
CA GLY A 227 9.55 35.29 -2.46
C GLY A 227 9.23 34.84 -3.89
N THR A 228 9.21 33.53 -4.14
CA THR A 228 8.95 32.93 -5.45
C THR A 228 7.80 31.93 -5.38
N SER A 229 7.31 31.51 -6.54
CA SER A 229 6.35 30.41 -6.67
C SER A 229 6.91 29.36 -7.62
N GLY A 230 6.47 28.11 -7.42
CA GLY A 230 6.76 27.06 -8.38
C GLY A 230 5.87 27.16 -9.61
N ARG A 231 6.36 26.64 -10.73
CA ARG A 231 5.59 26.41 -11.95
C ARG A 231 5.85 25.03 -12.49
N VAL A 232 4.91 24.52 -13.28
CA VAL A 232 5.09 23.24 -13.99
C VAL A 232 6.23 23.37 -14.99
N ARG A 233 7.22 22.50 -14.88
CA ARG A 233 8.44 22.48 -15.68
C ARG A 233 9.04 21.08 -15.76
N THR A 234 9.52 20.69 -16.93
CA THR A 234 10.05 19.34 -17.19
C THR A 234 11.46 19.31 -17.78
N ASP A 235 12.06 20.47 -18.04
CA ASP A 235 13.37 20.67 -18.68
C ASP A 235 14.48 21.02 -17.67
N THR A 236 14.72 20.13 -16.72
CA THR A 236 15.82 20.23 -15.74
C THR A 236 17.07 19.47 -16.21
N THR A 237 18.26 19.99 -15.88
CA THR A 237 19.54 19.31 -16.10
C THR A 237 20.09 18.67 -14.83
N ASN A 238 19.47 18.92 -13.68
CA ASN A 238 19.90 18.31 -12.43
C ASN A 238 19.51 16.83 -12.40
N VAL A 239 20.44 15.98 -11.98
CA VAL A 239 20.27 14.52 -12.00
C VAL A 239 19.17 14.05 -11.04
N LEU A 240 19.05 14.65 -9.85
CA LEU A 240 18.01 14.30 -8.87
C LEU A 240 16.63 14.78 -9.33
N ASP A 241 16.56 15.95 -9.97
CA ASP A 241 15.31 16.49 -10.51
C ASP A 241 14.82 15.64 -11.70
N THR A 242 15.74 15.30 -12.61
CA THR A 242 15.44 14.40 -13.75
C THR A 242 14.97 13.04 -13.25
N TYR A 243 15.64 12.50 -12.22
CA TYR A 243 15.25 11.23 -11.62
C TYR A 243 13.85 11.27 -11.00
N VAL A 244 13.51 12.27 -10.17
CA VAL A 244 12.20 12.30 -9.52
C VAL A 244 11.07 12.47 -10.52
N LEU A 245 11.28 13.25 -11.59
CA LEU A 245 10.30 13.40 -12.68
C LEU A 245 10.16 12.12 -13.52
N ALA A 246 11.25 11.42 -13.83
CA ALA A 246 11.20 10.14 -14.53
C ALA A 246 10.56 9.04 -13.68
N LYS A 247 10.84 9.03 -12.38
CA LYS A 247 10.20 8.11 -11.42
C LYS A 247 8.71 8.41 -11.28
N LEU A 248 8.32 9.69 -11.30
CA LEU A 248 6.91 10.09 -11.28
C LEU A 248 6.18 9.60 -12.53
N ARG A 249 6.78 9.75 -13.71
CA ARG A 249 6.24 9.21 -14.96
C ARG A 249 5.95 7.71 -14.84
N ALA A 250 6.95 6.91 -14.45
CA ALA A 250 6.80 5.47 -14.27
C ALA A 250 5.72 5.12 -13.21
N THR A 251 5.63 5.93 -12.15
CA THR A 251 4.62 5.78 -11.09
C THR A 251 3.21 6.00 -11.63
N VAL A 252 2.99 7.05 -12.41
CA VAL A 252 1.69 7.33 -13.03
C VAL A 252 1.33 6.26 -14.07
N GLU A 253 2.26 5.87 -14.94
CA GLU A 253 2.03 4.79 -15.94
C GLU A 253 1.64 3.46 -15.26
N SER A 254 2.32 3.10 -14.17
CA SER A 254 2.01 1.90 -13.37
C SER A 254 0.68 2.03 -12.61
N THR A 255 0.36 3.22 -12.12
CA THR A 255 -0.90 3.52 -11.43
C THR A 255 -2.07 3.42 -12.41
N THR A 256 -1.96 4.02 -13.60
CA THR A 256 -2.95 3.91 -14.67
C THR A 256 -3.18 2.45 -15.05
N SER A 257 -2.11 1.68 -15.28
CA SER A 257 -2.21 0.26 -15.61
C SER A 257 -2.94 -0.55 -14.53
N SER A 258 -2.68 -0.22 -13.26
CA SER A 258 -3.34 -0.89 -12.12
C SER A 258 -4.83 -0.51 -12.04
N LEU A 259 -5.17 0.77 -12.24
CA LEU A 259 -6.55 1.24 -12.21
C LEU A 259 -7.39 0.71 -13.38
N ASP A 260 -6.82 0.66 -14.59
CA ASP A 260 -7.46 0.08 -15.78
C ASP A 260 -7.74 -1.43 -15.59
N ALA A 261 -6.91 -2.11 -14.80
CA ALA A 261 -7.09 -3.51 -14.42
C ALA A 261 -7.94 -3.69 -13.14
N TYR A 262 -8.52 -2.62 -12.59
CA TYR A 262 -9.27 -2.62 -11.32
C TYR A 262 -8.45 -3.07 -10.10
N ASP A 263 -7.11 -3.06 -10.17
CA ASP A 263 -6.19 -3.38 -9.06
C ASP A 263 -5.89 -2.14 -8.21
N LEU A 264 -6.87 -1.71 -7.43
CA LEU A 264 -6.70 -0.57 -6.51
C LEU A 264 -5.58 -0.80 -5.48
N PHE A 265 -5.36 -2.05 -5.09
CA PHE A 265 -4.27 -2.43 -4.18
C PHE A 265 -2.91 -2.14 -4.80
N GLY A 266 -2.70 -2.56 -6.05
CA GLY A 266 -1.48 -2.28 -6.82
C GLY A 266 -1.25 -0.78 -7.04
N ALA A 267 -2.32 -0.04 -7.35
CA ALA A 267 -2.27 1.42 -7.49
C ALA A 267 -1.84 2.10 -6.17
N SER A 268 -2.46 1.74 -5.04
CA SER A 268 -2.10 2.27 -3.72
C SER A 268 -0.65 1.95 -3.34
N GLN A 269 -0.16 0.74 -3.62
CA GLN A 269 1.24 0.38 -3.35
C GLN A 269 2.22 1.20 -4.18
N THR A 270 1.92 1.38 -5.47
CA THR A 270 2.75 2.16 -6.41
C THR A 270 2.93 3.60 -5.91
N LEU A 271 1.82 4.27 -5.58
CA LEU A 271 1.84 5.63 -5.05
C LEU A 271 2.55 5.73 -3.70
N ARG A 272 2.31 4.79 -2.77
CA ARG A 272 3.02 4.77 -1.47
C ARG A 272 4.53 4.68 -1.65
N SER A 273 4.99 3.81 -2.54
CA SER A 273 6.42 3.66 -2.83
C SER A 273 7.02 4.94 -3.41
N PHE A 274 6.27 5.66 -4.25
CA PHE A 274 6.71 6.96 -4.75
C PHE A 274 6.80 8.04 -3.66
N LEU A 275 5.83 8.08 -2.73
CA LEU A 275 5.87 9.03 -1.61
C LEU A 275 7.10 8.84 -0.71
N ASP A 276 7.56 7.61 -0.52
CA ASP A 276 8.83 7.32 0.17
C ASP A 276 10.02 7.91 -0.61
N VAL A 277 10.08 7.73 -1.94
CA VAL A 277 11.13 8.32 -2.78
C VAL A 277 11.12 9.85 -2.66
N LEU A 278 9.94 10.46 -2.77
CA LEU A 278 9.77 11.90 -2.74
C LEU A 278 10.28 12.49 -1.42
N THR A 279 9.84 11.93 -0.30
CA THR A 279 10.12 12.49 1.03
C THR A 279 11.48 12.10 1.58
N ASN A 280 11.81 10.80 1.58
CA ASN A 280 13.00 10.28 2.24
C ASN A 280 14.24 10.34 1.34
N TRP A 281 14.08 10.54 0.04
CA TRP A 281 15.21 10.67 -0.88
C TRP A 281 15.31 12.08 -1.48
N TYR A 282 14.36 12.48 -2.32
CA TYR A 282 14.46 13.73 -3.08
C TYR A 282 14.45 14.97 -2.19
N ILE A 283 13.40 15.18 -1.39
CA ILE A 283 13.27 16.37 -0.52
C ILE A 283 14.43 16.44 0.47
N ARG A 284 14.80 15.31 1.08
CA ARG A 284 15.90 15.25 2.04
C ARG A 284 17.25 15.65 1.42
N ARG A 285 17.59 15.14 0.23
CA ARG A 285 18.87 15.42 -0.43
C ARG A 285 18.91 16.77 -1.14
N SER A 286 17.77 17.29 -1.54
CA SER A 286 17.68 18.61 -2.19
C SER A 286 17.45 19.75 -1.19
N ARG A 287 17.41 19.49 0.12
CA ARG A 287 17.04 20.49 1.14
C ARG A 287 17.91 21.75 1.08
N ASP A 288 19.22 21.61 0.89
CA ASP A 288 20.13 22.75 0.82
C ASP A 288 19.85 23.65 -0.38
N ARG A 289 19.36 23.07 -1.50
CA ARG A 289 18.92 23.83 -2.68
C ARG A 289 17.67 24.67 -2.37
N PHE A 290 16.72 24.12 -1.61
CA PHE A 290 15.55 24.87 -1.16
C PHE A 290 15.93 26.00 -0.18
N TRP A 291 16.89 25.77 0.72
CA TRP A 291 17.43 26.83 1.58
C TRP A 291 18.13 27.94 0.77
N ALA A 292 18.81 27.58 -0.31
CA ALA A 292 19.45 28.53 -1.22
C ALA A 292 18.45 29.26 -2.14
N GLY A 293 17.15 28.94 -2.10
CA GLY A 293 16.14 29.53 -2.99
C GLY A 293 16.28 29.10 -4.45
N ASP A 294 16.78 27.89 -4.71
CA ASP A 294 16.94 27.36 -6.07
C ASP A 294 15.58 27.17 -6.78
N GLN A 295 15.33 27.98 -7.81
CA GLN A 295 14.10 27.95 -8.58
C GLN A 295 13.90 26.61 -9.31
N ASP A 296 14.96 25.95 -9.76
CA ASP A 296 14.83 24.67 -10.48
C ASP A 296 14.30 23.58 -9.55
N ALA A 297 14.74 23.57 -8.28
CA ALA A 297 14.26 22.64 -7.26
C ALA A 297 12.78 22.90 -6.89
N ILE A 298 12.39 24.18 -6.80
CA ILE A 298 11.03 24.64 -6.52
C ILE A 298 10.08 24.27 -7.65
N ASP A 299 10.44 24.57 -8.91
CA ASP A 299 9.67 24.22 -10.11
C ASP A 299 9.52 22.69 -10.25
N THR A 300 10.60 21.94 -9.98
CA THR A 300 10.56 20.47 -10.01
C THR A 300 9.59 19.90 -8.96
N LEU A 301 9.69 20.35 -7.70
CA LEU A 301 8.79 19.86 -6.64
C LEU A 301 7.33 20.28 -6.89
N HIS A 302 7.10 21.49 -7.40
CA HIS A 302 5.77 21.93 -7.82
C HIS A 302 5.19 21.01 -8.91
N THR A 303 5.98 20.70 -9.93
CA THR A 303 5.59 19.78 -11.02
C THR A 303 5.26 18.39 -10.50
N VAL A 304 6.11 17.87 -9.59
CA VAL A 304 5.89 16.56 -8.98
C VAL A 304 4.57 16.53 -8.21
N LEU A 305 4.30 17.55 -7.39
CA LEU A 305 3.07 17.60 -6.61
C LEU A 305 1.83 17.78 -7.48
N ASP A 306 1.86 18.66 -8.50
CA ASP A 306 0.73 18.88 -9.41
C ASP A 306 0.30 17.60 -10.14
N VAL A 307 1.27 16.85 -10.67
CA VAL A 307 0.99 15.57 -11.35
C VAL A 307 0.58 14.48 -10.35
N LEU A 308 1.25 14.40 -9.19
CA LEU A 308 0.97 13.40 -8.16
C LEU A 308 -0.46 13.53 -7.62
N VAL A 309 -0.94 14.73 -7.30
CA VAL A 309 -2.28 14.90 -6.73
C VAL A 309 -3.38 14.57 -7.73
N LYS A 310 -3.17 14.85 -9.03
CA LYS A 310 -4.10 14.42 -10.09
C LYS A 310 -4.19 12.89 -10.18
N ALA A 311 -3.06 12.19 -10.14
CA ALA A 311 -3.03 10.72 -10.15
C ALA A 311 -3.58 10.09 -8.85
N ALA A 312 -3.40 10.77 -7.71
CA ALA A 312 -3.84 10.27 -6.40
C ALA A 312 -5.30 10.60 -6.08
N ALA A 313 -5.93 11.57 -6.77
CA ALA A 313 -7.27 12.08 -6.46
C ALA A 313 -8.37 11.02 -6.32
N PRO A 314 -8.43 9.93 -7.14
CA PRO A 314 -9.44 8.88 -6.94
C PRO A 314 -9.29 8.14 -5.60
N LEU A 315 -8.05 8.06 -5.09
CA LEU A 315 -7.68 7.32 -3.89
C LEU A 315 -7.65 8.20 -2.63
N LEU A 316 -7.24 9.46 -2.77
CA LEU A 316 -7.08 10.46 -1.71
C LEU A 316 -7.81 11.77 -2.06
N PRO A 317 -9.13 11.76 -2.23
CA PRO A 317 -9.85 12.88 -2.82
C PRO A 317 -9.70 14.18 -2.03
N LEU A 318 -9.72 14.14 -0.70
CA LEU A 318 -9.74 15.35 0.12
C LEU A 318 -8.36 16.01 0.17
N VAL A 319 -7.32 15.24 0.49
CA VAL A 319 -5.94 15.76 0.58
C VAL A 319 -5.42 16.17 -0.80
N ALA A 320 -5.76 15.43 -1.86
CA ALA A 320 -5.37 15.80 -3.21
C ALA A 320 -5.97 17.15 -3.64
N ASP A 321 -7.26 17.37 -3.36
CA ASP A 321 -7.95 18.60 -3.74
C ASP A 321 -7.41 19.82 -2.96
N GLU A 322 -7.12 19.64 -1.66
CA GLU A 322 -6.54 20.70 -0.84
C GLU A 322 -5.14 21.10 -1.30
N VAL A 323 -4.27 20.12 -1.59
CA VAL A 323 -2.93 20.40 -2.13
C VAL A 323 -3.02 21.00 -3.53
N HIS A 324 -3.92 20.53 -4.39
CA HIS A 324 -4.11 21.07 -5.73
C HIS A 324 -4.52 22.56 -5.71
N ARG A 325 -5.50 22.91 -4.87
CA ARG A 325 -5.92 24.31 -4.68
C ARG A 325 -4.78 25.14 -4.10
N GLY A 326 -4.04 24.61 -3.13
CA GLY A 326 -2.88 25.25 -2.53
C GLY A 326 -1.70 25.51 -3.48
N LEU A 327 -1.53 24.69 -4.52
CA LEU A 327 -0.49 24.90 -5.55
C LEU A 327 -0.90 25.93 -6.60
N ASN A 328 -2.18 25.91 -7.02
CA ASN A 328 -2.66 26.69 -8.16
C ASN A 328 -3.31 28.04 -7.75
N GLY A 329 -3.48 28.28 -6.45
CA GLY A 329 -3.94 29.55 -5.89
C GLY A 329 -5.46 29.68 -5.78
N ASP A 330 -5.89 30.81 -5.20
CA ASP A 330 -7.29 31.10 -4.94
C ASP A 330 -8.09 31.22 -6.25
N GLY A 331 -9.11 30.35 -6.40
CA GLY A 331 -9.95 30.30 -7.60
C GLY A 331 -9.59 29.18 -8.59
N ALA A 332 -8.58 28.35 -8.30
CA ALA A 332 -8.37 27.11 -9.02
C ALA A 332 -9.57 26.17 -8.87
N ASP A 333 -9.96 25.53 -9.97
CA ASP A 333 -10.97 24.48 -9.96
C ASP A 333 -10.50 23.28 -9.12
N SER A 334 -11.46 22.45 -8.70
CA SER A 334 -11.14 21.22 -7.99
C SER A 334 -10.31 20.27 -8.86
N VAL A 335 -9.37 19.53 -8.25
CA VAL A 335 -8.60 18.47 -8.93
C VAL A 335 -9.52 17.42 -9.55
N HIS A 336 -10.73 17.25 -9.03
CA HIS A 336 -11.74 16.32 -9.55
C HIS A 336 -12.36 16.74 -10.89
N LEU A 337 -12.11 17.98 -11.31
CA LEU A 337 -12.50 18.51 -12.62
C LEU A 337 -11.34 18.50 -13.61
N ALA A 338 -10.13 18.13 -13.16
CA ALA A 338 -8.96 18.02 -14.02
C ALA A 338 -8.96 16.71 -14.81
N ASP A 339 -8.34 16.74 -15.98
CA ASP A 339 -8.00 15.52 -16.73
C ASP A 339 -6.99 14.67 -15.96
N TRP A 340 -7.01 13.36 -16.22
CA TRP A 340 -5.94 12.47 -15.77
C TRP A 340 -4.57 12.99 -16.26
N PRO A 341 -3.51 12.96 -15.45
CA PRO A 341 -2.28 13.67 -15.79
C PRO A 341 -1.61 13.09 -17.05
N ASP A 342 -1.34 13.96 -18.01
CA ASP A 342 -0.51 13.64 -19.17
C ASP A 342 0.98 13.63 -18.77
N VAL A 343 1.60 12.46 -18.88
CA VAL A 343 3.01 12.24 -18.56
C VAL A 343 3.92 12.29 -19.78
N SER A 344 3.39 12.56 -20.97
CA SER A 344 4.16 12.62 -22.22
C SER A 344 5.31 13.61 -22.15
N GLY A 345 5.11 14.74 -21.47
CA GLY A 345 6.10 15.80 -21.24
C GLY A 345 7.10 15.54 -20.12
N LEU A 346 6.91 14.49 -19.30
CA LEU A 346 7.88 14.10 -18.27
C LEU A 346 9.03 13.30 -18.90
N PRO A 347 10.28 13.46 -18.42
CA PRO A 347 11.42 12.72 -18.92
C PRO A 347 11.18 11.20 -18.80
N LYS A 348 11.48 10.47 -19.87
CA LYS A 348 11.48 9.01 -19.88
C LYS A 348 12.92 8.50 -19.88
N ASP A 349 13.43 8.19 -18.69
CA ASP A 349 14.78 7.66 -18.49
C ASP A 349 14.74 6.46 -17.54
N ASP A 350 14.30 5.31 -18.07
CA ASP A 350 14.16 4.06 -17.33
C ASP A 350 15.52 3.59 -16.77
N ALA A 351 16.61 3.87 -17.50
CA ALA A 351 17.97 3.54 -17.07
C ALA A 351 18.39 4.38 -15.85
N LEU A 352 18.06 5.67 -15.81
CA LEU A 352 18.24 6.53 -14.65
C LEU A 352 17.43 6.07 -13.44
N VAL A 353 16.15 5.77 -13.66
CA VAL A 353 15.27 5.27 -12.60
C VAL A 353 15.81 3.99 -11.99
N ASN A 354 16.14 2.99 -12.81
CA ASN A 354 16.66 1.70 -12.34
C ASN A 354 17.99 1.85 -11.58
N ALA A 355 18.92 2.66 -12.09
CA ALA A 355 20.22 2.84 -11.45
C ALA A 355 20.11 3.62 -10.12
N MET A 356 19.23 4.62 -10.02
CA MET A 356 19.03 5.36 -8.78
C MET A 356 18.24 4.56 -7.75
N ASP A 357 17.25 3.77 -8.16
CA ASP A 357 16.57 2.84 -7.24
C ASP A 357 17.55 1.81 -6.68
N LEU A 358 18.44 1.26 -7.52
CA LEU A 358 19.53 0.41 -7.07
C LEU A 358 20.44 1.14 -6.07
N ALA A 359 20.79 2.41 -6.32
CA ALA A 359 21.59 3.20 -5.39
C ALA A 359 20.89 3.38 -4.02
N ARG A 360 19.57 3.60 -4.03
CA ARG A 360 18.74 3.69 -2.81
C ARG A 360 18.72 2.38 -2.05
N ASP A 361 18.55 1.26 -2.75
CA ASP A 361 18.57 -0.07 -2.17
C ASP A 361 19.93 -0.42 -1.55
N VAL A 362 21.02 -0.05 -2.24
CA VAL A 362 22.39 -0.15 -1.71
C VAL A 362 22.55 0.63 -0.42
N CYS A 363 22.11 1.89 -0.38
CA CYS A 363 22.18 2.71 0.83
C CYS A 363 21.37 2.11 1.98
N SER A 364 20.12 1.69 1.71
CA SER A 364 19.25 1.09 2.72
C SER A 364 19.86 -0.19 3.31
N SER A 365 20.34 -1.10 2.45
CA SER A 365 21.00 -2.33 2.88
C SER A 365 22.30 -2.06 3.62
N ALA A 366 23.15 -1.14 3.14
CA ALA A 366 24.40 -0.79 3.80
C ALA A 366 24.18 -0.15 5.17
N LEU A 367 23.21 0.77 5.31
CA LEU A 367 22.84 1.37 6.59
C LEU A 367 22.25 0.35 7.57
N SER A 368 21.53 -0.66 7.06
CA SER A 368 21.03 -1.77 7.87
C SER A 368 22.16 -2.65 8.42
N VAL A 369 23.13 -3.01 7.58
CA VAL A 369 24.39 -3.69 8.01
C VAL A 369 25.10 -2.85 9.06
N ARG A 370 25.27 -1.57 8.77
CA ARG A 370 25.92 -0.61 9.67
C ARG A 370 25.27 -0.60 11.07
N LYS A 371 23.93 -0.57 11.11
CA LYS A 371 23.15 -0.63 12.35
C LYS A 371 23.28 -1.97 13.06
N ALA A 372 23.28 -3.09 12.32
CA ALA A 372 23.45 -4.43 12.88
C ALA A 372 24.81 -4.62 13.58
N HIS A 373 25.85 -3.93 13.09
CA HIS A 373 27.18 -3.88 13.70
C HIS A 373 27.38 -2.71 14.68
N SER A 374 26.29 -2.05 15.10
CA SER A 374 26.31 -0.93 16.06
C SER A 374 27.25 0.22 15.66
N ARG A 375 27.41 0.48 14.35
CA ARG A 375 28.20 1.60 13.84
C ARG A 375 27.30 2.80 13.59
N ARG A 376 27.49 3.89 14.34
CA ARG A 376 26.74 5.15 14.13
C ARG A 376 27.08 5.76 12.77
N VAL A 377 26.12 6.37 12.06
CA VAL A 377 26.34 6.93 10.70
C VAL A 377 27.42 8.00 10.68
N ARG A 378 27.58 8.81 11.74
CA ARG A 378 28.56 9.91 11.80
C ARG A 378 30.03 9.45 11.80
N LEU A 379 30.29 8.21 12.20
CA LEU A 379 31.62 7.60 12.11
C LEU A 379 31.94 7.32 10.63
N PRO A 380 32.98 7.89 10.01
CA PRO A 380 33.36 7.48 8.66
C PRO A 380 33.88 6.05 8.67
N LEU A 381 33.50 5.24 7.68
CA LEU A 381 34.05 3.90 7.45
C LEU A 381 34.97 3.90 6.23
N SER A 382 35.84 2.90 6.11
CA SER A 382 36.85 2.83 5.04
C SER A 382 36.21 2.61 3.67
N SER A 383 35.36 1.59 3.51
CA SER A 383 34.82 1.24 2.21
C SER A 383 33.45 0.55 2.24
N LEU A 384 32.71 0.75 1.15
CA LEU A 384 31.52 -0.01 0.76
C LEU A 384 31.83 -0.73 -0.54
N THR A 385 31.62 -2.04 -0.60
CA THR A 385 31.67 -2.80 -1.85
C THR A 385 30.24 -3.15 -2.28
N VAL A 386 29.89 -2.83 -3.51
CA VAL A 386 28.62 -3.22 -4.14
C VAL A 386 28.92 -4.22 -5.23
N ALA A 387 28.40 -5.42 -5.08
CA ALA A 387 28.53 -6.50 -6.04
C ALA A 387 27.19 -6.80 -6.68
N ALA A 388 27.04 -6.40 -7.95
CA ALA A 388 25.83 -6.63 -8.74
C ALA A 388 26.18 -6.66 -10.23
N PRO A 389 25.46 -7.41 -11.08
CA PRO A 389 25.72 -7.43 -12.52
C PRO A 389 25.69 -6.04 -13.17
N THR A 390 24.87 -5.13 -12.64
CA THR A 390 24.69 -3.75 -13.09
C THR A 390 25.42 -2.74 -12.20
N ALA A 391 26.42 -3.16 -11.41
CA ALA A 391 27.13 -2.26 -10.48
C ALA A 391 27.79 -1.06 -11.20
N SER A 392 28.19 -1.20 -12.46
CA SER A 392 28.74 -0.10 -13.27
C SER A 392 27.77 1.08 -13.44
N ASP A 393 26.46 0.83 -13.40
CA ASP A 393 25.45 1.89 -13.57
C ASP A 393 25.41 2.85 -12.37
N LEU A 394 26.01 2.44 -11.25
CA LEU A 394 26.16 3.21 -10.01
C LEU A 394 27.37 4.15 -10.02
N GLU A 395 28.26 4.09 -11.03
CA GLU A 395 29.45 4.95 -11.09
C GLU A 395 29.10 6.44 -10.96
N ARG A 396 28.05 6.88 -11.68
CA ARG A 396 27.54 8.26 -11.61
C ARG A 396 26.91 8.64 -10.26
N PHE A 397 26.69 7.68 -9.37
CA PHE A 397 26.11 7.88 -8.03
C PHE A 397 27.09 7.53 -6.91
N ALA A 398 28.36 7.28 -7.23
CA ALA A 398 29.37 6.91 -6.22
C ALA A 398 29.47 7.94 -5.10
N ASP A 399 29.42 9.24 -5.41
CA ASP A 399 29.41 10.30 -4.40
C ASP A 399 28.15 10.26 -3.52
N ILE A 400 26.97 10.02 -4.12
CA ILE A 400 25.72 9.88 -3.38
C ILE A 400 25.80 8.70 -2.39
N LEU A 401 26.29 7.55 -2.85
CA LEU A 401 26.49 6.36 -2.03
C LEU A 401 27.49 6.62 -0.90
N ARG A 402 28.60 7.29 -1.23
CA ARG A 402 29.66 7.63 -0.28
C ARG A 402 29.14 8.51 0.86
N ASP A 403 28.40 9.55 0.51
CA ASP A 403 27.89 10.53 1.46
C ASP A 403 26.76 9.93 2.32
N GLU A 404 25.87 9.15 1.71
CA GLU A 404 24.70 8.57 2.40
C GLU A 404 25.11 7.47 3.40
N VAL A 405 26.05 6.61 3.03
CA VAL A 405 26.54 5.53 3.90
C VAL A 405 27.66 6.01 4.83
N ASN A 406 28.23 7.19 4.54
CA ASN A 406 29.41 7.77 5.18
C ASN A 406 30.62 6.82 5.18
N VAL A 407 31.13 6.55 3.98
CA VAL A 407 32.34 5.75 3.71
C VAL A 407 33.39 6.60 3.00
N ARG A 408 34.67 6.18 3.00
CA ARG A 408 35.73 6.88 2.24
C ARG A 408 35.76 6.46 0.78
N ASN A 409 35.55 5.18 0.50
CA ASN A 409 35.58 4.62 -0.85
C ASN A 409 34.35 3.77 -1.17
N VAL A 410 33.91 3.78 -2.43
CA VAL A 410 32.88 2.89 -2.95
C VAL A 410 33.52 2.04 -4.04
N VAL A 411 33.48 0.72 -3.87
CA VAL A 411 34.02 -0.26 -4.81
C VAL A 411 32.83 -0.93 -5.51
N LEU A 412 32.79 -0.83 -6.83
CA LEU A 412 31.76 -1.43 -7.66
C LEU A 412 32.35 -2.65 -8.38
N THR A 413 31.67 -3.79 -8.30
CA THR A 413 32.10 -5.02 -8.98
C THR A 413 30.92 -5.77 -9.57
N ALA A 414 31.12 -6.35 -10.77
CA ALA A 414 30.16 -7.26 -11.39
C ALA A 414 30.30 -8.71 -10.88
N ASP A 415 31.40 -9.02 -10.21
CA ASP A 415 31.70 -10.36 -9.70
C ASP A 415 31.01 -10.60 -8.35
N VAL A 416 29.76 -11.06 -8.40
CA VAL A 416 28.98 -11.44 -7.22
C VAL A 416 29.52 -12.73 -6.58
N ALA A 417 30.07 -13.64 -7.38
CA ALA A 417 30.56 -14.94 -6.90
C ALA A 417 31.83 -14.81 -6.05
N ALA A 418 32.62 -13.76 -6.26
CA ALA A 418 33.78 -13.44 -5.41
C ALA A 418 33.43 -13.07 -3.96
N VAL A 419 32.19 -12.63 -3.70
CA VAL A 419 31.81 -12.04 -2.40
C VAL A 419 30.57 -12.69 -1.75
N ALA A 420 29.85 -13.53 -2.47
CA ALA A 420 28.71 -14.26 -1.93
C ALA A 420 28.52 -15.62 -2.61
N SER A 421 27.98 -16.57 -1.86
CA SER A 421 27.57 -17.87 -2.38
C SER A 421 26.04 -17.93 -2.49
N HIS A 422 25.56 -18.77 -3.39
CA HIS A 422 24.14 -19.07 -3.41
C HIS A 422 23.85 -20.17 -2.38
N GLU A 423 22.79 -20.00 -1.60
CA GLU A 423 22.19 -21.04 -0.77
C GLU A 423 20.91 -21.51 -1.47
N LEU A 424 20.87 -22.80 -1.82
CA LEU A 424 19.70 -23.42 -2.39
C LEU A 424 18.68 -23.73 -1.27
N GLN A 425 17.46 -23.22 -1.38
CA GLN A 425 16.33 -23.65 -0.56
C GLN A 425 15.32 -24.38 -1.42
N VAL A 426 14.86 -25.52 -0.93
CA VAL A 426 13.89 -26.37 -1.61
C VAL A 426 12.49 -26.16 -1.03
N VAL A 427 11.47 -26.17 -1.89
CA VAL A 427 10.05 -25.99 -1.49
C VAL A 427 9.42 -27.36 -1.26
N PRO A 428 9.31 -27.85 0.00
CA PRO A 428 8.95 -29.25 0.25
C PRO A 428 7.53 -29.59 -0.20
N ALA A 429 6.62 -28.61 -0.18
CA ALA A 429 5.23 -28.75 -0.60
C ALA A 429 5.09 -29.05 -2.11
N VAL A 430 6.03 -28.58 -2.94
CA VAL A 430 6.03 -28.79 -4.40
C VAL A 430 6.83 -30.04 -4.76
N LEU A 431 7.95 -30.28 -4.07
CA LEU A 431 8.80 -31.46 -4.30
C LEU A 431 8.14 -32.77 -3.84
N GLY A 432 7.39 -32.74 -2.74
CA GLY A 432 6.77 -33.92 -2.14
C GLY A 432 5.93 -34.75 -3.11
N PRO A 433 4.97 -34.15 -3.84
CA PRO A 433 4.15 -34.84 -4.84
C PRO A 433 4.93 -35.52 -5.97
N ARG A 434 6.05 -34.94 -6.42
CA ARG A 434 6.84 -35.47 -7.55
C ARG A 434 7.87 -36.51 -7.11
N LEU A 435 8.59 -36.24 -6.02
CA LEU A 435 9.77 -37.00 -5.60
C LEU A 435 9.54 -37.91 -4.39
N GLY A 436 8.38 -37.81 -3.73
CA GLY A 436 7.96 -38.70 -2.65
C GLY A 436 9.02 -38.82 -1.56
N GLY A 437 9.42 -40.06 -1.25
CA GLY A 437 10.44 -40.36 -0.22
C GLY A 437 11.84 -39.80 -0.50
N ARG A 438 12.18 -39.49 -1.76
CA ARG A 438 13.47 -38.87 -2.12
C ARG A 438 13.55 -37.39 -1.74
N THR A 439 12.42 -36.75 -1.44
CA THR A 439 12.38 -35.36 -0.96
C THR A 439 13.24 -35.14 0.27
N GLN A 440 13.24 -36.10 1.22
CA GLN A 440 14.09 -36.01 2.42
C GLN A 440 15.58 -36.20 2.13
N GLN A 441 15.92 -36.97 1.09
CA GLN A 441 17.31 -37.11 0.63
C GLN A 441 17.79 -35.81 -0.01
N ILE A 442 16.96 -35.20 -0.87
CA ILE A 442 17.25 -33.90 -1.49
C ILE A 442 17.41 -32.81 -0.43
N ILE A 443 16.49 -32.69 0.54
CA ILE A 443 16.60 -31.70 1.63
C ILE A 443 17.92 -31.88 2.42
N LYS A 444 18.33 -33.12 2.68
CA LYS A 444 19.60 -33.41 3.37
C LYS A 444 20.81 -33.05 2.51
N ALA A 445 20.81 -33.42 1.23
CA ALA A 445 21.88 -33.10 0.29
C ALA A 445 22.04 -31.58 0.10
N VAL A 446 20.92 -30.85 -0.02
CA VAL A 446 20.92 -29.38 -0.06
C VAL A 446 21.53 -28.79 1.22
N LYS A 447 21.14 -29.28 2.41
CA LYS A 447 21.74 -28.84 3.69
C LYS A 447 23.22 -29.19 3.84
N ALA A 448 23.67 -30.25 3.17
CA ALA A 448 25.08 -30.65 3.15
C ALA A 448 25.90 -29.88 2.11
N GLY A 449 25.26 -29.02 1.29
CA GLY A 449 25.93 -28.31 0.19
C GLY A 449 26.23 -29.18 -1.04
N GLU A 450 25.62 -30.37 -1.13
CA GLU A 450 25.85 -31.34 -2.21
C GLU A 450 24.94 -31.07 -3.41
N TRP A 451 25.18 -29.95 -4.09
CA TRP A 451 24.44 -29.57 -5.29
C TRP A 451 25.33 -28.82 -6.27
N THR A 452 24.93 -28.79 -7.53
CA THR A 452 25.63 -28.07 -8.59
C THR A 452 24.66 -27.26 -9.43
N GLN A 453 25.15 -26.15 -9.97
CA GLN A 453 24.40 -25.27 -10.87
C GLN A 453 25.12 -25.20 -12.21
N SER A 454 24.39 -25.43 -13.29
CA SER A 454 24.84 -25.22 -14.67
C SER A 454 23.80 -24.36 -15.39
N GLY A 455 24.02 -23.03 -15.41
CA GLY A 455 23.01 -22.08 -15.87
C GLY A 455 21.80 -22.04 -14.93
N ASP A 456 20.60 -22.22 -15.48
CA ASP A 456 19.34 -22.29 -14.70
C ASP A 456 19.01 -23.71 -14.19
N VAL A 457 19.88 -24.69 -14.50
CA VAL A 457 19.69 -26.08 -14.12
C VAL A 457 20.39 -26.37 -12.80
N ILE A 458 19.62 -26.81 -11.81
CA ILE A 458 20.12 -27.22 -10.49
C ILE A 458 20.01 -28.73 -10.33
N GLU A 459 21.13 -29.36 -10.01
CA GLU A 459 21.19 -30.79 -9.72
C GLU A 459 21.53 -31.03 -8.25
N VAL A 460 20.72 -31.86 -7.58
CA VAL A 460 20.92 -32.27 -6.19
C VAL A 460 20.78 -33.78 -6.11
N ALA A 461 21.79 -34.48 -5.59
CA ALA A 461 21.77 -35.94 -5.39
C ALA A 461 21.31 -36.74 -6.65
N GLY A 462 21.71 -36.29 -7.84
CA GLY A 462 21.39 -36.91 -9.13
C GLY A 462 19.98 -36.61 -9.67
N GLU A 463 19.27 -35.64 -9.09
CA GLU A 463 17.97 -35.17 -9.57
C GLU A 463 18.05 -33.70 -10.01
N THR A 464 17.45 -33.40 -11.15
CA THR A 464 17.29 -32.04 -11.65
C THR A 464 16.03 -31.42 -11.03
N LEU A 465 16.18 -30.25 -10.40
CA LEU A 465 15.07 -29.50 -9.84
C LEU A 465 14.35 -28.69 -10.94
N GLN A 466 13.02 -28.67 -10.89
CA GLN A 466 12.19 -27.90 -11.82
C GLN A 466 11.93 -26.47 -11.29
N PRO A 467 11.64 -25.50 -12.19
CA PRO A 467 11.22 -24.16 -11.77
C PRO A 467 10.04 -24.21 -10.79
N GLY A 468 10.15 -23.49 -9.67
CA GLY A 468 9.14 -23.49 -8.59
C GLY A 468 9.35 -24.54 -7.50
N GLU A 469 10.27 -25.50 -7.70
CA GLU A 469 10.65 -26.47 -6.66
C GLU A 469 11.73 -25.96 -5.71
N PHE A 470 12.37 -24.85 -6.07
CA PHE A 470 13.47 -24.28 -5.32
C PHE A 470 13.48 -22.75 -5.41
N THR A 471 14.18 -22.14 -4.46
CA THR A 471 14.53 -20.73 -4.41
C THR A 471 16.02 -20.65 -4.15
N LEU A 472 16.74 -19.93 -5.02
CA LEU A 472 18.13 -19.57 -4.76
C LEU A 472 18.15 -18.28 -3.93
N LYS A 473 18.80 -18.32 -2.77
CA LYS A 473 19.02 -17.14 -1.94
C LYS A 473 20.51 -16.81 -1.94
N LEU A 474 20.86 -15.57 -2.22
CA LEU A 474 22.24 -15.12 -2.03
C LEU A 474 22.57 -15.05 -0.53
N VAL A 475 23.69 -15.63 -0.13
CA VAL A 475 24.18 -15.65 1.25
C VAL A 475 25.65 -15.27 1.26
N THR A 476 26.01 -14.43 2.20
CA THR A 476 27.37 -13.95 2.37
C THR A 476 28.09 -14.80 3.43
N SER A 477 29.41 -14.80 3.42
CA SER A 477 30.18 -15.44 4.50
C SER A 477 29.79 -14.85 5.86
N ALA A 478 29.57 -15.72 6.86
CA ALA A 478 29.06 -15.34 8.17
C ALA A 478 29.93 -14.29 8.91
N ASP A 479 31.20 -14.17 8.54
CA ASP A 479 32.16 -13.25 9.17
C ASP A 479 32.28 -11.89 8.47
N THR A 480 31.55 -11.65 7.37
CA THR A 480 31.57 -10.39 6.63
C THR A 480 30.32 -9.55 6.89
N ALA A 481 30.51 -8.31 7.32
CA ALA A 481 29.44 -7.33 7.49
C ALA A 481 28.81 -7.00 6.12
N SER A 482 27.67 -7.62 5.83
CA SER A 482 27.12 -7.64 4.48
C SER A 482 25.62 -7.92 4.47
N ALA A 483 24.94 -7.55 3.38
CA ALA A 483 23.52 -7.79 3.18
C ALA A 483 23.19 -8.00 1.70
N THR A 484 22.15 -8.79 1.42
CA THR A 484 21.60 -8.95 0.08
C THR A 484 20.80 -7.72 -0.33
N LEU A 485 20.90 -7.32 -1.59
CA LEU A 485 20.02 -6.33 -2.18
C LEU A 485 18.60 -6.92 -2.40
N PRO A 486 17.55 -6.10 -2.36
CA PRO A 486 16.19 -6.51 -2.70
C PRO A 486 16.12 -7.23 -4.05
N GLY A 487 15.26 -8.24 -4.15
CA GLY A 487 15.13 -9.05 -5.38
C GLY A 487 16.30 -9.98 -5.69
N GLY A 488 17.33 -10.05 -4.81
CA GLY A 488 18.48 -10.94 -5.01
C GLY A 488 19.43 -10.50 -6.13
N VAL A 489 19.36 -9.23 -6.54
CA VAL A 489 20.13 -8.69 -7.67
C VAL A 489 21.63 -8.50 -7.38
N GLY A 490 22.03 -8.57 -6.11
CA GLY A 490 23.40 -8.37 -5.69
C GLY A 490 23.57 -8.34 -4.17
N VAL A 491 24.76 -7.96 -3.72
CA VAL A 491 25.17 -7.91 -2.31
C VAL A 491 25.94 -6.62 -2.04
N VAL A 492 25.75 -6.08 -0.83
CA VAL A 492 26.58 -5.01 -0.29
C VAL A 492 27.46 -5.53 0.84
N LEU A 493 28.72 -5.12 0.87
CA LEU A 493 29.68 -5.41 1.92
C LEU A 493 30.19 -4.09 2.49
N LEU A 494 30.08 -3.92 3.79
CA LEU A 494 30.52 -2.73 4.50
C LEU A 494 31.75 -3.08 5.33
N ASP A 495 32.85 -2.35 5.15
CA ASP A 495 34.00 -2.52 6.03
C ASP A 495 33.71 -1.84 7.38
N VAL A 496 33.46 -2.67 8.39
CA VAL A 496 33.11 -2.25 9.76
C VAL A 496 34.33 -2.15 10.69
N ASN A 497 35.54 -2.36 10.16
CA ASN A 497 36.77 -2.17 10.91
C ASN A 497 37.04 -0.68 11.08
N VAL A 498 37.23 -0.26 12.33
CA VAL A 498 37.45 1.15 12.67
C VAL A 498 38.92 1.32 13.04
N THR A 499 39.65 2.10 12.25
CA THR A 499 41.03 2.47 12.57
C THR A 499 41.04 3.63 13.57
N PRO A 500 42.13 3.84 14.34
CA PRO A 500 42.24 4.96 15.26
C PRO A 500 41.98 6.33 14.62
N GLU A 501 42.35 6.49 13.35
CA GLU A 501 42.13 7.72 12.57
C GLU A 501 40.65 7.93 12.23
N LEU A 502 39.93 6.86 11.87
CA LEU A 502 38.49 6.92 11.61
C LEU A 502 37.69 7.22 12.88
N GLU A 503 38.10 6.64 14.02
CA GLU A 503 37.48 6.92 15.32
C GLU A 503 37.72 8.38 15.73
N ALA A 504 38.94 8.90 15.55
CA ALA A 504 39.27 10.30 15.83
C ALA A 504 38.45 11.28 14.97
N GLU A 505 38.29 10.99 13.68
CA GLU A 505 37.44 11.78 12.78
C GLU A 505 35.95 11.69 13.17
N GLY A 506 35.48 10.48 13.53
CA GLY A 506 34.12 10.27 14.04
C GLY A 506 33.86 11.11 15.28
N MET A 507 34.80 11.11 16.24
CA MET A 507 34.73 11.91 17.46
C MET A 507 34.67 13.41 17.16
N ALA A 508 35.45 13.89 16.18
CA ALA A 508 35.40 15.29 15.75
C ALA A 508 34.04 15.67 15.14
N ARG A 509 33.41 14.78 14.35
CA ARG A 509 32.07 15.01 13.78
C ARG A 509 30.97 14.99 14.85
N ASP A 510 31.08 14.12 15.84
CA ASP A 510 30.17 14.14 16.99
C ASP A 510 30.32 15.43 17.81
N LEU A 511 31.55 15.93 17.96
CA LEU A 511 31.81 17.21 18.60
C LEU A 511 31.19 18.38 17.83
N ILE A 512 31.32 18.44 16.50
CA ILE A 512 30.67 19.47 15.66
C ILE A 512 29.17 19.50 15.93
N ARG A 513 28.50 18.33 16.01
CA ARG A 513 27.07 18.25 16.33
C ARG A 513 26.78 18.84 17.72
N ALA A 514 27.59 18.54 18.73
CA ALA A 514 27.43 19.09 20.08
C ALA A 514 27.59 20.61 20.08
N VAL A 515 28.57 21.14 19.34
CA VAL A 515 28.77 22.59 19.17
C VAL A 515 27.58 23.24 18.48
N GLN A 516 27.08 22.65 17.39
CA GLN A 516 25.92 23.17 16.67
C GLN A 516 24.65 23.14 17.52
N GLN A 517 24.50 22.14 18.41
CA GLN A 517 23.42 22.14 19.39
C GLN A 517 23.59 23.27 20.42
N ALA A 518 24.79 23.46 20.96
CA ALA A 518 25.08 24.55 21.88
C ALA A 518 24.84 25.95 21.25
N ARG A 519 25.15 26.12 19.96
CA ARG A 519 24.83 27.36 19.20
C ARG A 519 23.33 27.62 19.16
N ARG A 520 22.52 26.58 18.88
CA ARG A 520 21.05 26.69 18.86
C ARG A 520 20.49 27.00 20.24
N ASP A 521 20.98 26.32 21.28
CA ASP A 521 20.53 26.52 22.66
C ASP A 521 20.90 27.92 23.18
N ALA A 522 22.00 28.49 22.67
CA ALA A 522 22.43 29.87 22.93
C ALA A 522 21.68 30.92 22.09
N GLY A 523 20.80 30.51 21.16
CA GLY A 523 20.03 31.40 20.30
C GLY A 523 20.86 32.16 19.26
N LEU A 524 22.01 31.61 18.85
CA LEU A 524 22.87 32.22 17.82
C LEU A 524 22.30 32.00 16.42
N ASP A 525 22.50 32.97 15.53
CA ASP A 525 22.21 32.83 14.12
C ASP A 525 23.17 31.82 13.46
N VAL A 526 22.73 31.19 12.37
CA VAL A 526 23.54 30.22 11.61
C VAL A 526 24.82 30.88 11.07
N SER A 527 24.78 32.19 10.80
CA SER A 527 25.91 32.97 10.28
C SER A 527 26.87 33.52 11.35
N ASP A 528 26.52 33.41 12.64
CA ASP A 528 27.32 34.00 13.72
C ASP A 528 28.68 33.30 13.88
N ARG A 529 29.73 34.08 14.13
CA ARG A 529 31.06 33.56 14.47
C ARG A 529 31.19 33.36 15.98
N ILE A 530 31.86 32.28 16.39
CA ILE A 530 31.95 31.90 17.81
C ILE A 530 33.39 31.78 18.31
N VAL A 531 33.58 32.02 19.60
CA VAL A 531 34.68 31.47 20.39
C VAL A 531 34.18 30.18 21.03
N LEU A 532 34.87 29.07 20.75
CA LEU A 532 34.53 27.74 21.23
C LEU A 532 35.44 27.35 22.39
N THR A 533 34.85 27.02 23.53
CA THR A 533 35.57 26.46 24.69
C THR A 533 35.25 24.98 24.84
N LEU A 534 36.28 24.15 24.84
CA LEU A 534 36.21 22.69 24.95
C LEU A 534 36.87 22.20 26.24
N GLY A 535 36.32 21.18 26.88
CA GLY A 535 36.99 20.50 28.00
C GLY A 535 36.80 19.00 27.88
N ALA A 536 37.88 18.22 27.83
CA ALA A 536 37.79 16.77 27.68
C ALA A 536 38.99 16.06 28.33
N ASP A 537 38.90 14.74 28.48
CA ASP A 537 40.04 13.93 28.92
C ASP A 537 41.19 13.95 27.89
N SER A 538 42.41 13.66 28.35
CA SER A 538 43.62 13.69 27.52
C SER A 538 43.55 12.75 26.30
N SER A 539 42.82 11.63 26.41
CA SER A 539 42.55 10.71 25.30
C SER A 539 41.72 11.37 24.19
N VAL A 540 40.60 12.00 24.56
CA VAL A 540 39.69 12.69 23.63
C VAL A 540 40.37 13.90 23.03
N ARG A 541 41.11 14.67 23.83
CA ARG A 541 41.87 15.81 23.34
C ARG A 541 42.87 15.39 22.27
N THR A 542 43.65 14.34 22.51
CA THR A 542 44.63 13.82 21.53
C THR A 542 43.96 13.37 20.23
N GLN A 543 42.75 12.81 20.30
CA GLN A 543 41.96 12.40 19.12
C GLN A 543 41.40 13.60 18.34
N VAL A 544 40.93 14.63 19.02
CA VAL A 544 40.24 15.76 18.40
C VAL A 544 41.20 16.86 17.94
N GLU A 545 42.36 17.03 18.59
CA GLU A 545 43.35 18.09 18.28
C GLU A 545 43.71 18.16 16.78
N PRO A 546 43.97 17.04 16.06
CA PRO A 546 44.27 17.07 14.62
C PRO A 546 43.10 17.55 13.74
N HIS A 547 41.87 17.44 14.24
CA HIS A 547 40.64 17.78 13.52
C HIS A 547 40.06 19.15 13.91
N ILE A 548 40.72 19.90 14.80
CA ILE A 548 40.29 21.25 15.18
C ILE A 548 40.07 22.19 13.98
N PRO A 549 40.89 22.18 12.91
CA PRO A 549 40.61 23.00 11.73
C PRO A 549 39.23 22.71 11.10
N MET A 550 38.87 21.42 11.00
CA MET A 550 37.57 20.98 10.49
C MET A 550 36.44 21.40 11.43
N VAL A 551 36.62 21.22 12.74
CA VAL A 551 35.63 21.66 13.74
C VAL A 551 35.40 23.17 13.64
N SER A 552 36.46 23.96 13.50
CA SER A 552 36.38 25.41 13.41
C SER A 552 35.66 25.88 12.14
N GLU A 553 35.95 25.26 10.99
CA GLU A 553 35.30 25.58 9.72
C GLU A 553 33.80 25.28 9.76
N GLU A 554 33.44 24.06 10.16
CA GLU A 554 32.05 23.57 10.21
C GLU A 554 31.20 24.22 11.32
N THR A 555 31.82 24.89 12.29
CA THR A 555 31.10 25.56 13.40
C THR A 555 31.28 27.07 13.41
N LEU A 556 31.93 27.65 12.38
CA LEU A 556 32.29 29.07 12.31
C LEU A 556 33.04 29.57 13.56
N ALA A 557 33.85 28.71 14.17
CA ALA A 557 34.65 29.08 15.33
C ALA A 557 35.92 29.79 14.88
N VAL A 558 36.11 31.04 15.34
CA VAL A 558 37.33 31.82 15.03
C VAL A 558 38.47 31.52 16.00
N GLN A 559 38.13 31.00 17.18
CA GLN A 559 39.07 30.64 18.22
C GLN A 559 38.54 29.43 18.99
N VAL A 560 39.42 28.47 19.26
CA VAL A 560 39.13 27.29 20.09
C VAL A 560 40.06 27.29 21.29
N THR A 561 39.51 27.21 22.50
CA THR A 561 40.26 27.17 23.75
C THR A 561 39.91 25.92 24.56
N TRP A 562 40.91 25.32 25.19
CA TRP A 562 40.71 24.18 26.10
C TRP A 562 40.60 24.68 27.54
N ASP A 563 39.54 24.27 28.25
CA ASP A 563 39.33 24.52 29.67
C ASP A 563 39.11 23.19 30.41
N ASP A 564 40.18 22.72 31.05
CA ASP A 564 40.19 21.47 31.81
C ASP A 564 39.46 21.60 33.17
N SER A 565 39.08 22.81 33.58
CA SER A 565 38.39 23.08 34.85
C SER A 565 36.86 23.16 34.73
N ALA A 566 36.34 23.15 33.50
CA ALA A 566 34.92 23.26 33.22
C ALA A 566 34.16 21.94 33.44
N ASP A 567 32.91 22.05 33.89
CA ASP A 567 32.05 20.90 34.15
C ASP A 567 31.63 20.20 32.83
N ARG A 568 31.85 18.88 32.76
CA ARG A 568 31.73 18.10 31.52
C ARG A 568 30.36 17.43 31.45
N SER A 569 29.40 18.16 30.90
CA SER A 569 27.99 17.75 30.89
C SER A 569 27.54 17.03 29.62
N VAL A 570 28.30 17.10 28.52
CA VAL A 570 27.90 16.51 27.23
C VAL A 570 28.56 15.14 27.07
N GLU A 571 27.77 14.08 27.00
CA GLU A 571 28.27 12.73 26.73
C GLU A 571 28.40 12.50 25.21
N ILE A 572 29.60 12.12 24.77
CA ILE A 572 29.91 11.74 23.39
C ILE A 572 30.62 10.38 23.44
N GLU A 573 29.91 9.31 23.03
CA GLU A 573 30.42 7.93 22.96
C GLU A 573 31.06 7.43 24.27
N GLY A 574 30.43 7.75 25.41
CA GLY A 574 30.91 7.38 26.74
C GLY A 574 32.03 8.28 27.29
N ALA A 575 32.48 9.29 26.53
CA ALA A 575 33.35 10.34 27.02
C ALA A 575 32.55 11.60 27.38
N HIS A 576 32.84 12.21 28.53
CA HIS A 576 32.24 13.47 28.93
C HIS A 576 33.08 14.65 28.43
N VAL A 577 32.44 15.53 27.68
CA VAL A 577 33.04 16.73 27.08
C VAL A 577 32.27 17.97 27.55
N HIS A 578 33.00 19.04 27.84
CA HIS A 578 32.46 20.38 28.01
C HIS A 578 32.45 21.09 26.65
N VAL A 579 31.31 21.70 26.30
CA VAL A 579 31.16 22.50 25.09
C VAL A 579 30.48 23.81 25.47
N SER A 580 31.17 24.92 25.26
CA SER A 580 30.62 26.27 25.47
C SER A 580 30.92 27.15 24.27
N VAL A 581 29.94 27.94 23.86
CA VAL A 581 30.03 28.83 22.69
C VAL A 581 29.75 30.26 23.12
N THR A 582 30.58 31.20 22.69
CA THR A 582 30.38 32.63 22.93
C THR A 582 30.40 33.36 21.59
N ALA A 583 29.40 34.19 21.30
CA ALA A 583 29.36 34.98 20.07
C ALA A 583 30.54 35.97 20.03
N VAL A 584 31.15 36.10 18.86
CA VAL A 584 32.09 37.18 18.58
C VAL A 584 31.27 38.40 18.18
N ARG A 585 31.32 39.44 19.00
CA ARG A 585 30.70 40.74 18.69
C ARG A 585 31.49 41.53 17.66
#